data_AF-A0A9Q8WMQ3-F1
#
_entry.id   AF-A0A9Q8WMQ3-F1
#
_cell.length_a   1.000
_cell.length_b   1.000
_cell.length_c   1.000
_cell.angle_alpha   90.00
_cell.angle_beta   90.00
_cell.angle_gamma   90.00
#
_symmetry.space_group_name_H-M   'P 1'
#
loop_
_entity.id
_entity.type
_entity.pdbx_description
1 polymer ?
#
loop_
_entity_poly.entity_id
_entity_poly.type
_entity_poly.pdbx_seq_one_letter_code
_entity_poly.pdbx_strand_id
1 'polypeptide(L)'
;MMWFTTESLRGLACLAIVVGSSVWDVTAQAVPPVSQEKGVSAWAFDMSQVTLSSGRFFDNQARTLTYLKAVDVERLLYNFRKNHGLSTNNAATNGGWDAPDFPFRTHVQGHFLNAWAFCYAQLRDAECKSRATYFAAELKKCQANNSKAVFTTGYLSGFPESDITAVENHTLSNGNVPYYAIHKTMAGLLDVWCQ
;
A
#
# COMPACT_ATOMS: atom_id res chain seq x y z
N MET A 1 -36.54 70.98 32.96
CA MET A 1 -35.47 70.95 31.94
C MET A 1 -35.30 69.49 31.51
N MET A 2 -35.91 69.05 30.40
CA MET A 2 -35.25 68.92 29.07
C MET A 2 -34.28 67.72 29.04
N TRP A 3 -34.33 66.64 28.25
CA TRP A 3 -35.12 66.11 27.11
C TRP A 3 -34.91 64.56 27.03
N PHE A 4 -35.75 63.86 26.23
CA PHE A 4 -35.60 62.49 25.70
C PHE A 4 -34.23 62.25 24.98
N THR A 5 -33.69 61.03 24.82
CA THR A 5 -34.07 60.01 23.81
C THR A 5 -33.59 58.58 24.11
N THR A 6 -34.34 57.62 23.55
CA THR A 6 -34.10 56.19 23.36
C THR A 6 -32.91 55.89 22.44
N GLU A 7 -32.13 54.81 22.69
CA GLU A 7 -31.69 53.90 21.60
C GLU A 7 -31.05 52.57 22.07
N SER A 8 -31.56 51.50 21.45
CA SER A 8 -30.96 50.19 21.12
C SER A 8 -30.65 49.15 22.20
N LEU A 9 -31.46 48.09 22.17
CA LEU A 9 -31.07 46.73 22.54
C LEU A 9 -29.88 46.26 21.70
N ARG A 10 -28.94 45.56 22.33
CA ARG A 10 -28.19 44.48 21.66
C ARG A 10 -28.22 43.24 22.55
N GLY A 11 -29.14 42.34 22.23
CA GLY A 11 -29.11 40.96 22.72
C GLY A 11 -27.87 40.27 22.18
N LEU A 12 -27.14 39.59 23.06
CA LEU A 12 -26.14 38.60 22.65
C LEU A 12 -26.87 37.41 22.03
N ALA A 13 -26.93 37.36 20.70
CA ALA A 13 -27.19 36.13 19.99
C ALA A 13 -25.95 35.24 20.15
N CYS A 14 -26.05 34.19 20.98
CA CYS A 14 -25.12 33.08 20.95
C CYS A 14 -25.27 32.38 19.60
N LEU A 15 -24.34 32.63 18.68
CA LEU A 15 -24.24 31.88 17.44
C LEU A 15 -23.73 30.48 17.80
N ALA A 16 -24.63 29.51 17.93
CA ALA A 16 -24.24 28.11 17.93
C ALA A 16 -23.75 27.77 16.51
N ILE A 17 -22.44 27.73 16.33
CA ILE A 17 -21.84 27.20 15.11
C ILE A 17 -22.10 25.70 15.14
N VAL A 18 -23.15 25.27 14.44
CA VAL A 18 -23.28 23.86 14.05
C VAL A 18 -22.19 23.63 13.02
N VAL A 19 -21.06 23.09 13.47
CA VAL A 19 -20.05 22.53 12.57
C VAL A 19 -20.74 21.31 11.95
N GLY A 20 -21.30 21.49 10.77
CA GLY A 20 -21.78 20.39 9.96
C GLY A 20 -20.58 19.48 9.70
N SER A 21 -20.53 18.35 10.39
CA SER A 21 -19.66 17.25 10.03
C SER A 21 -20.12 16.75 8.67
N SER A 22 -19.51 17.30 7.62
CA SER A 22 -19.54 16.71 6.29
C SER A 22 -18.88 15.34 6.42
N VAL A 23 -19.69 14.32 6.65
CA VAL A 23 -19.35 12.96 6.27
C VAL A 23 -19.13 13.02 4.77
N TRP A 24 -17.87 13.05 4.37
CA TRP A 24 -17.52 12.71 3.01
C TRP A 24 -18.01 11.28 2.83
N ASP A 25 -19.03 11.08 2.00
CA ASP A 25 -19.32 9.77 1.44
C ASP A 25 -18.09 9.40 0.61
N VAL A 26 -17.14 8.73 1.25
CA VAL A 26 -16.00 8.14 0.56
C VAL A 26 -16.54 6.88 -0.09
N THR A 27 -16.99 7.02 -1.33
CA THR A 27 -17.11 5.88 -2.23
C THR A 27 -15.71 5.30 -2.40
N ALA A 28 -15.40 4.24 -1.65
CA ALA A 28 -14.34 3.33 -2.06
C ALA A 28 -14.70 2.92 -3.49
N GLN A 29 -13.83 3.21 -4.45
CA GLN A 29 -14.07 2.82 -5.82
C GLN A 29 -13.85 1.31 -5.90
N ALA A 30 -14.89 0.55 -5.55
CA ALA A 30 -14.97 -0.84 -5.92
C ALA A 30 -14.90 -0.86 -7.45
N VAL A 31 -13.73 -1.23 -7.99
CA VAL A 31 -13.54 -1.39 -9.42
C VAL A 31 -14.54 -2.47 -9.83
N PRO A 32 -15.58 -2.14 -10.60
CA PRO A 32 -16.58 -3.14 -10.96
C PRO A 32 -15.88 -4.26 -11.72
N PRO A 33 -16.23 -5.53 -11.46
CA PRO A 33 -15.58 -6.64 -12.13
C PRO A 33 -15.74 -6.50 -13.64
N VAL A 34 -14.65 -6.76 -14.38
CA VAL A 34 -14.57 -6.63 -15.84
C VAL A 34 -15.60 -7.53 -16.55
N SER A 35 -16.03 -8.59 -15.89
CA SER A 35 -17.15 -9.44 -16.30
C SER A 35 -18.05 -9.77 -15.12
N GLN A 36 -19.37 -9.81 -15.36
CA GLN A 36 -20.29 -10.44 -14.42
C GLN A 36 -20.07 -11.95 -14.42
N GLU A 37 -19.54 -12.46 -13.31
CA GLU A 37 -19.38 -13.90 -13.08
C GLU A 37 -20.76 -14.59 -13.13
N LYS A 38 -20.95 -15.51 -14.09
CA LYS A 38 -22.20 -16.23 -14.25
C LYS A 38 -22.36 -17.27 -13.14
N GLY A 39 -23.55 -17.33 -12.52
CA GLY A 39 -23.86 -18.33 -11.49
C GLY A 39 -23.45 -17.94 -10.07
N VAL A 40 -23.04 -16.69 -9.83
CA VAL A 40 -22.71 -16.19 -8.48
C VAL A 40 -23.99 -15.88 -7.69
N SER A 41 -24.15 -16.52 -6.54
CA SER A 41 -25.28 -16.28 -5.61
C SER A 41 -24.96 -15.28 -4.48
N ALA A 42 -23.68 -14.91 -4.30
CA ALA A 42 -23.25 -13.96 -3.27
C ALA A 42 -21.94 -13.28 -3.67
N TRP A 43 -21.79 -12.01 -3.28
CA TRP A 43 -20.56 -11.23 -3.46
C TRP A 43 -19.84 -11.05 -2.12
N ALA A 44 -18.51 -11.03 -2.14
CA ALA A 44 -17.75 -10.65 -0.96
C ALA A 44 -17.98 -9.17 -0.64
N PHE A 45 -18.04 -8.84 0.64
CA PHE A 45 -17.97 -7.44 1.07
C PHE A 45 -16.59 -6.88 0.76
N ASP A 46 -16.54 -5.65 0.28
CA ASP A 46 -15.30 -4.90 0.27
C ASP A 46 -14.79 -4.74 1.71
N MET A 47 -13.48 -4.70 1.88
CA MET A 47 -12.89 -4.56 3.20
C MET A 47 -13.38 -3.32 3.94
N SER A 48 -13.59 -2.19 3.25
CA SER A 48 -14.10 -0.98 3.89
C SER A 48 -15.54 -1.07 4.38
N GLN A 49 -16.28 -2.15 4.05
CA GLN A 49 -17.67 -2.35 4.43
C GLN A 49 -17.86 -3.14 5.72
N VAL A 50 -16.78 -3.71 6.29
CA VAL A 50 -16.86 -4.55 7.50
C VAL A 50 -15.90 -4.03 8.55
N THR A 51 -16.43 -3.59 9.69
CA THR A 51 -15.63 -3.16 10.84
C THR A 51 -15.69 -4.19 11.95
N LEU A 52 -14.53 -4.51 12.53
CA LEU A 52 -14.45 -5.44 13.66
C LEU A 52 -14.92 -4.76 14.95
N SER A 53 -15.82 -5.43 15.67
CA SER A 53 -16.13 -5.08 17.05
C SER A 53 -15.06 -5.62 18.01
N SER A 54 -15.11 -5.19 19.26
CA SER A 54 -14.18 -5.64 20.31
C SER A 54 -14.13 -7.17 20.42
N GLY A 55 -12.92 -7.72 20.55
CA GLY A 55 -12.68 -9.16 20.65
C GLY A 55 -11.35 -9.56 20.01
N ARG A 56 -11.07 -10.86 19.97
CA ARG A 56 -9.75 -11.39 19.56
C ARG A 56 -9.27 -10.91 18.17
N PHE A 57 -10.19 -10.70 17.23
CA PHE A 57 -9.84 -10.27 15.88
C PHE A 57 -9.48 -8.79 15.81
N PHE A 58 -10.15 -7.95 16.59
CA PHE A 58 -9.80 -6.55 16.76
C PHE A 58 -8.40 -6.42 17.39
N ASP A 59 -8.10 -7.21 18.43
CA ASP A 59 -6.78 -7.21 19.06
C ASP A 59 -5.68 -7.66 18.08
N ASN A 60 -5.97 -8.66 17.23
CA ASN A 60 -5.07 -9.10 16.17
C ASN A 60 -4.86 -7.99 15.12
N GLN A 61 -5.92 -7.29 14.71
CA GLN A 61 -5.82 -6.16 13.78
C GLN A 61 -4.91 -5.06 14.35
N ALA A 62 -5.06 -4.72 15.63
CA ALA A 62 -4.21 -3.72 16.30
C ALA A 62 -2.75 -4.15 16.38
N ARG A 63 -2.47 -5.43 16.67
CA ARG A 63 -1.10 -5.99 16.63
C ARG A 63 -0.51 -5.93 15.23
N THR A 64 -1.28 -6.33 14.21
CA THR A 64 -0.86 -6.25 12.80
C THR A 64 -0.55 -4.81 12.40
N LEU A 65 -1.42 -3.85 12.74
CA LEU A 65 -1.18 -2.43 12.48
C LEU A 65 0.15 -1.95 13.09
N THR A 66 0.41 -2.32 14.33
CA THR A 66 1.66 -1.99 15.02
C THR A 66 2.87 -2.54 14.26
N TYR A 67 2.80 -3.80 13.81
CA TYR A 67 3.87 -4.43 13.04
C TYR A 67 4.08 -3.75 11.67
N LEU A 68 3.00 -3.45 10.94
CA LEU A 68 3.07 -2.78 9.64
C LEU A 68 3.72 -1.40 9.70
N LYS A 69 3.63 -0.71 10.84
CA LYS A 69 4.27 0.59 11.10
C LYS A 69 5.68 0.45 11.65
N ALA A 70 6.00 -0.63 12.36
CA ALA A 70 7.33 -0.86 12.89
C ALA A 70 8.36 -1.22 11.80
N VAL A 71 7.91 -1.75 10.67
CA VAL A 71 8.80 -2.19 9.58
C VAL A 71 9.43 -0.99 8.87
N ASP A 72 10.74 -1.06 8.65
CA ASP A 72 11.52 -0.04 7.96
C ASP A 72 11.34 -0.16 6.44
N VAL A 73 10.78 0.87 5.83
CA VAL A 73 10.50 0.94 4.39
C VAL A 73 11.78 0.98 3.55
N GLU A 74 12.83 1.62 4.04
CA GLU A 74 14.08 1.76 3.30
C GLU A 74 14.81 0.41 3.18
N ARG A 75 14.72 -0.42 4.23
CA ARG A 75 15.22 -1.80 4.20
C ARG A 75 14.45 -2.67 3.21
N LEU A 76 13.12 -2.51 3.15
CA LEU A 76 12.29 -3.20 2.18
C LEU A 76 12.61 -2.79 0.73
N LEU A 77 12.99 -1.53 0.48
CA LEU A 77 13.37 -1.05 -0.85
C LEU A 77 14.79 -1.46 -1.28
N TYR A 78 15.62 -1.95 -0.34
CA TYR A 78 17.03 -2.24 -0.57
C TYR A 78 17.24 -3.11 -1.83
N ASN A 79 16.58 -4.27 -1.91
CA ASN A 79 16.81 -5.24 -2.98
C ASN A 79 16.37 -4.70 -4.35
N PHE A 80 15.26 -3.97 -4.42
CA PHE A 80 14.83 -3.32 -5.66
C PHE A 80 15.83 -2.25 -6.09
N ARG A 81 16.21 -1.34 -5.21
CA ARG A 81 17.17 -0.27 -5.52
C ARG A 81 18.50 -0.86 -5.97
N LYS A 82 19.03 -1.83 -5.23
CA LYS A 82 20.31 -2.49 -5.55
C LYS A 82 20.27 -3.18 -6.91
N ASN A 83 19.22 -3.95 -7.20
CA ASN A 83 19.09 -4.68 -8.46
C ASN A 83 18.95 -3.72 -9.65
N HIS A 84 18.23 -2.62 -9.47
CA HIS A 84 17.98 -1.61 -10.51
C HIS A 84 19.04 -0.50 -10.55
N GLY A 85 20.20 -0.68 -9.89
CA GLY A 85 21.33 0.26 -9.97
C GLY A 85 21.09 1.63 -9.32
N LEU A 86 20.19 1.72 -8.34
CA LEU A 86 19.93 2.93 -7.56
C LEU A 86 20.63 2.89 -6.20
N SER A 87 20.84 4.07 -5.61
CA SER A 87 21.30 4.19 -4.21
C SER A 87 20.35 3.46 -3.28
N THR A 88 20.89 2.69 -2.33
CA THR A 88 20.11 2.04 -1.26
C THR A 88 19.89 2.96 -0.06
N ASN A 89 20.28 4.24 -0.14
CA ASN A 89 20.22 5.23 0.95
C ASN A 89 20.91 4.77 2.25
N ASN A 90 21.97 3.96 2.12
CA ASN A 90 22.67 3.33 3.24
C ASN A 90 21.76 2.49 4.16
N ALA A 91 20.60 2.03 3.66
CA ALA A 91 19.70 1.17 4.40
C ALA A 91 20.38 -0.18 4.72
N ALA A 92 20.10 -0.70 5.91
CA ALA A 92 20.54 -2.04 6.29
C ALA A 92 19.84 -3.11 5.45
N THR A 93 20.54 -4.19 5.12
CA THR A 93 19.93 -5.31 4.41
C THR A 93 18.91 -6.03 5.28
N ASN A 94 17.90 -6.63 4.66
CA ASN A 94 17.12 -7.68 5.31
C ASN A 94 17.92 -8.99 5.37
N GLY A 95 17.48 -9.90 6.22
CA GLY A 95 18.03 -11.26 6.31
C GLY A 95 17.00 -12.28 5.83
N GLY A 96 17.28 -13.57 6.08
CA GLY A 96 16.38 -14.67 5.76
C GLY A 96 16.04 -14.69 4.26
N TRP A 97 14.74 -14.84 3.95
CA TRP A 97 14.27 -14.96 2.57
C TRP A 97 14.22 -13.65 1.78
N ASP A 98 14.65 -12.53 2.39
CA ASP A 98 14.85 -11.26 1.70
C ASP A 98 16.31 -10.76 1.83
N ALA A 99 17.23 -11.65 2.19
CA ALA A 99 18.66 -11.34 2.12
C ALA A 99 19.07 -11.05 0.66
N PRO A 100 20.06 -10.17 0.41
CA PRO A 100 20.44 -9.79 -0.96
C PRO A 100 20.91 -10.95 -1.84
N ASP A 101 21.41 -12.03 -1.24
CA ASP A 101 21.85 -13.27 -1.89
C ASP A 101 20.75 -14.33 -1.99
N PHE A 102 19.57 -14.09 -1.39
CA PHE A 102 18.49 -15.06 -1.41
C PHE A 102 17.80 -15.10 -2.79
N PRO A 103 17.54 -16.29 -3.37
CA PRO A 103 17.16 -16.43 -4.78
C PRO A 103 15.87 -15.69 -5.16
N PHE A 104 14.81 -15.81 -4.36
CA PHE A 104 13.49 -15.22 -4.63
C PHE A 104 13.14 -14.05 -3.70
N ARG A 105 14.16 -13.29 -3.27
CA ARG A 105 14.00 -12.01 -2.56
C ARG A 105 13.04 -11.07 -3.28
N THR A 106 12.60 -9.99 -2.63
CA THR A 106 11.56 -9.05 -3.10
C THR A 106 10.10 -9.52 -3.04
N HIS A 107 9.84 -10.79 -2.72
CA HIS A 107 8.46 -11.29 -2.62
C HIS A 107 7.69 -10.66 -1.43
N VAL A 108 8.36 -10.43 -0.30
CA VAL A 108 7.74 -9.94 0.94
C VAL A 108 7.23 -8.50 0.80
N GLN A 109 7.88 -7.69 -0.03
CA GLN A 109 7.52 -6.31 -0.35
C GLN A 109 6.15 -6.24 -1.02
N GLY A 110 5.84 -7.20 -1.90
CA GLY A 110 4.50 -7.35 -2.47
C GLY A 110 3.43 -7.61 -1.41
N HIS A 111 3.73 -8.45 -0.42
CA HIS A 111 2.85 -8.67 0.72
C HIS A 111 2.67 -7.40 1.58
N PHE A 112 3.71 -6.60 1.78
CA PHE A 112 3.60 -5.33 2.50
C PHE A 112 2.75 -4.30 1.78
N LEU A 113 2.88 -4.18 0.44
CA LEU A 113 2.02 -3.31 -0.36
C LEU A 113 0.54 -3.67 -0.18
N ASN A 114 0.20 -4.96 -0.32
CA ASN A 114 -1.14 -5.46 -0.06
C ASN A 114 -1.58 -5.16 1.39
N ALA A 115 -0.74 -5.47 2.38
CA ALA A 115 -1.09 -5.27 3.79
C ALA A 115 -1.32 -3.79 4.16
N TRP A 116 -0.54 -2.85 3.60
CA TRP A 116 -0.77 -1.42 3.81
C TRP A 116 -2.02 -0.90 3.10
N ALA A 117 -2.30 -1.38 1.87
CA ALA A 117 -3.54 -1.07 1.17
C ALA A 117 -4.75 -1.54 2.00
N PHE A 118 -4.66 -2.76 2.51
CA PHE A 118 -5.67 -3.40 3.34
C PHE A 118 -5.87 -2.70 4.69
N CYS A 119 -4.77 -2.31 5.34
CA CYS A 119 -4.77 -1.46 6.53
C CYS A 119 -5.55 -0.16 6.29
N TYR A 120 -5.26 0.54 5.19
CA TYR A 120 -5.95 1.79 4.87
C TYR A 120 -7.43 1.58 4.52
N ALA A 121 -7.77 0.51 3.78
CA ALA A 121 -9.15 0.18 3.45
C ALA A 121 -10.02 0.01 4.72
N GLN A 122 -9.48 -0.70 5.70
CA GLN A 122 -10.16 -1.06 6.95
C GLN A 122 -10.19 0.09 7.97
N LEU A 123 -9.06 0.76 8.17
CA LEU A 123 -8.84 1.66 9.30
C LEU A 123 -8.72 3.13 8.90
N ARG A 124 -8.63 3.42 7.60
CA ARG A 124 -8.29 4.76 7.06
C ARG A 124 -7.02 5.34 7.67
N ASP A 125 -6.07 4.47 8.03
CA ASP A 125 -4.79 4.85 8.62
C ASP A 125 -3.91 5.57 7.57
N ALA A 126 -3.71 6.87 7.77
CA ALA A 126 -2.98 7.72 6.83
C ALA A 126 -1.51 7.31 6.66
N GLU A 127 -0.90 6.72 7.68
CA GLU A 127 0.50 6.27 7.62
C GLU A 127 0.63 5.03 6.72
N CYS A 128 -0.27 4.05 6.85
CA CYS A 128 -0.35 2.92 5.93
C CYS A 128 -0.48 3.38 4.47
N LYS A 129 -1.37 4.34 4.18
CA LYS A 129 -1.50 4.92 2.82
C LYS A 129 -0.21 5.61 2.37
N SER A 130 0.40 6.41 3.23
CA SER A 130 1.65 7.12 2.90
C SER A 130 2.78 6.15 2.59
N ARG A 131 2.91 5.05 3.36
CA ARG A 131 3.93 4.01 3.14
C ARG A 131 3.73 3.28 1.82
N ALA A 132 2.49 2.85 1.54
CA ALA A 132 2.14 2.17 0.29
C ALA A 132 2.43 3.03 -0.95
N THR A 133 1.96 4.29 -0.93
CA THR A 133 2.14 5.21 -2.07
C THR A 133 3.60 5.63 -2.25
N TYR A 134 4.33 5.85 -1.15
CA TYR A 134 5.77 6.08 -1.19
C TYR A 134 6.51 4.89 -1.80
N PHE A 135 6.23 3.67 -1.32
CA PHE A 135 6.86 2.46 -1.83
C PHE A 135 6.62 2.27 -3.33
N ALA A 136 5.37 2.45 -3.79
CA ALA A 136 5.03 2.36 -5.21
C ALA A 136 5.77 3.42 -6.05
N ALA A 137 5.92 4.64 -5.54
CA ALA A 137 6.69 5.69 -6.22
C ALA A 137 8.19 5.34 -6.32
N GLU A 138 8.77 4.72 -5.30
CA GLU A 138 10.16 4.26 -5.33
C GLU A 138 10.37 3.07 -6.27
N LEU A 139 9.40 2.15 -6.35
CA LEU A 139 9.41 1.08 -7.35
C LEU A 139 9.36 1.63 -8.79
N LYS A 140 8.56 2.67 -9.02
CA LYS A 140 8.52 3.37 -10.32
C LYS A 140 9.90 3.94 -10.69
N LYS A 141 10.65 4.50 -9.72
CA LYS A 141 12.01 4.99 -9.96
C LYS A 141 12.96 3.85 -10.33
N CYS A 142 12.84 2.68 -9.68
CA CYS A 142 13.61 1.49 -10.01
C CYS A 142 13.35 1.07 -11.46
N GLN A 143 12.08 0.86 -11.83
CA GLN A 143 11.67 0.45 -13.17
C GLN A 143 12.08 1.47 -14.26
N ALA A 144 12.07 2.76 -13.94
CA ALA A 144 12.52 3.81 -14.85
C ALA A 144 14.05 3.77 -15.11
N ASN A 145 14.82 3.11 -14.25
CA ASN A 145 16.27 2.97 -14.40
C ASN A 145 16.69 1.69 -15.16
N ASN A 146 15.74 0.88 -15.64
CA ASN A 146 15.99 -0.40 -16.33
C ASN A 146 17.04 -0.30 -17.44
N SER A 147 16.99 0.74 -18.27
CA SER A 147 17.95 0.91 -19.37
C SER A 147 19.40 1.05 -18.88
N LYS A 148 19.62 1.67 -17.72
CA LYS A 148 20.95 1.75 -17.09
C LYS A 148 21.33 0.47 -16.36
N ALA A 149 20.35 -0.27 -15.86
CA ALA A 149 20.53 -1.56 -15.21
C ALA A 149 20.59 -2.75 -16.19
N VAL A 150 20.50 -2.50 -17.50
CA VAL A 150 20.51 -3.51 -18.57
C VAL A 150 19.33 -4.49 -18.45
N PHE A 151 18.17 -3.96 -18.05
CA PHE A 151 16.89 -4.68 -18.04
C PHE A 151 15.97 -4.20 -19.16
N THR A 152 15.08 -5.09 -19.59
CA THR A 152 14.01 -4.80 -20.53
C THR A 152 13.02 -3.80 -19.93
N THR A 153 12.44 -2.95 -20.77
CA THR A 153 11.42 -1.97 -20.34
C THR A 153 10.26 -2.68 -19.63
N GLY A 154 9.93 -2.21 -18.42
CA GLY A 154 8.82 -2.76 -17.63
C GLY A 154 9.23 -3.82 -16.60
N TYR A 155 10.45 -4.33 -16.65
CA TYR A 155 10.93 -5.28 -15.65
C TYR A 155 11.04 -4.68 -14.25
N LEU A 156 10.64 -5.44 -13.24
CA LEU A 156 10.74 -5.03 -11.84
C LEU A 156 10.80 -6.25 -10.92
N SER A 157 11.98 -6.56 -10.41
CA SER A 157 12.22 -7.54 -9.34
C SER A 157 13.52 -7.20 -8.60
N GLY A 158 13.87 -7.96 -7.57
CA GLY A 158 15.18 -7.93 -6.90
C GLY A 158 16.25 -8.85 -7.48
N PHE A 159 15.95 -9.63 -8.52
CA PHE A 159 16.84 -10.61 -9.16
C PHE A 159 16.98 -10.31 -10.67
N PRO A 160 17.88 -10.97 -11.43
CA PRO A 160 18.06 -10.65 -12.86
C PRO A 160 16.98 -11.28 -13.76
N GLU A 161 16.73 -10.69 -14.93
CA GLU A 161 15.82 -11.24 -15.95
C GLU A 161 16.21 -12.63 -16.44
N SER A 162 17.51 -12.96 -16.40
CA SER A 162 18.02 -14.28 -16.78
C SER A 162 17.39 -15.42 -15.99
N ASP A 163 16.91 -15.18 -14.77
CA ASP A 163 16.23 -16.20 -13.98
C ASP A 163 14.87 -16.56 -14.59
N ILE A 164 14.17 -15.60 -15.24
CA ILE A 164 12.95 -15.89 -16.00
C ILE A 164 13.31 -16.73 -17.23
N THR A 165 14.32 -16.33 -17.99
CA THR A 165 14.79 -17.12 -19.15
C THR A 165 15.19 -18.54 -18.76
N ALA A 166 15.85 -18.71 -17.60
CA ALA A 166 16.24 -20.02 -17.10
C ALA A 166 15.03 -20.86 -16.69
N VAL A 167 13.96 -20.25 -16.14
CA VAL A 167 12.69 -20.95 -15.90
C VAL A 167 12.08 -21.43 -17.21
N GLU A 168 11.94 -20.55 -18.19
CA GLU A 168 11.33 -20.89 -19.50
C GLU A 168 12.10 -21.98 -20.23
N ASN A 169 13.43 -22.01 -20.08
CA ASN A 169 14.29 -23.03 -20.67
C ASN A 169 14.46 -24.29 -19.80
N HIS A 170 13.81 -24.35 -18.62
CA HIS A 170 13.92 -25.46 -17.67
C HIS A 170 15.37 -25.73 -17.20
N THR A 171 16.17 -24.67 -17.06
CA THR A 171 17.59 -24.71 -16.66
C THR A 171 17.85 -24.04 -15.30
N LEU A 172 16.84 -23.45 -14.68
CA LEU A 172 16.98 -22.79 -13.38
C LEU A 172 17.37 -23.80 -12.29
N SER A 173 18.46 -23.53 -11.58
CA SER A 173 19.02 -24.40 -10.53
C SER A 173 19.35 -23.68 -9.23
N ASN A 174 19.09 -22.37 -9.14
CA ASN A 174 19.41 -21.54 -7.98
C ASN A 174 18.29 -21.51 -6.90
N GLY A 175 17.18 -22.23 -7.11
CA GLY A 175 16.04 -22.25 -6.19
C GLY A 175 15.14 -21.00 -6.23
N ASN A 176 15.31 -20.11 -7.22
CA ASN A 176 14.40 -18.99 -7.42
C ASN A 176 13.00 -19.48 -7.84
N VAL A 177 11.99 -18.69 -7.51
CA VAL A 177 10.60 -18.82 -7.98
C VAL A 177 10.16 -17.49 -8.60
N PRO A 178 10.69 -17.11 -9.78
CA PRO A 178 10.58 -15.76 -10.32
C PRO A 178 9.14 -15.25 -10.47
N TYR A 179 8.27 -16.08 -11.05
CA TYR A 179 6.86 -15.73 -11.24
C TYR A 179 6.12 -15.54 -9.94
N TYR A 180 6.45 -16.31 -8.90
CA TYR A 180 5.86 -16.13 -7.57
C TYR A 180 6.22 -14.76 -7.01
N ALA A 181 7.51 -14.38 -7.04
CA ALA A 181 7.96 -13.10 -6.49
C ALA A 181 7.34 -11.91 -7.24
N ILE A 182 7.36 -11.94 -8.58
CA ILE A 182 6.75 -10.92 -9.43
C ILE A 182 5.25 -10.82 -9.20
N HIS A 183 4.55 -11.95 -9.11
CA HIS A 183 3.12 -11.99 -8.78
C HIS A 183 2.83 -11.22 -7.49
N LYS A 184 3.64 -11.38 -6.43
CA LYS A 184 3.39 -10.70 -5.15
C LYS A 184 3.50 -9.19 -5.30
N THR A 185 4.51 -8.71 -6.04
CA THR A 185 4.66 -7.28 -6.33
C THR A 185 3.49 -6.75 -7.16
N MET A 186 3.07 -7.46 -8.21
CA MET A 186 1.94 -7.06 -9.05
C MET A 186 0.63 -7.01 -8.27
N ALA A 187 0.33 -8.04 -7.48
CA ALA A 187 -0.86 -8.07 -6.63
C ALA A 187 -0.87 -6.91 -5.64
N GLY A 188 0.26 -6.68 -4.94
CA GLY A 188 0.37 -5.57 -4.00
C GLY A 188 0.20 -4.19 -4.66
N LEU A 189 0.79 -3.97 -5.84
CA LEU A 189 0.60 -2.71 -6.58
C LEU A 189 -0.83 -2.51 -7.05
N LEU A 190 -1.51 -3.57 -7.48
CA LEU A 190 -2.92 -3.54 -7.84
C LEU A 190 -3.78 -3.15 -6.64
N ASP A 191 -3.54 -3.76 -5.48
CA ASP A 191 -4.27 -3.42 -4.26
C ASP A 191 -4.05 -1.96 -3.87
N VAL A 192 -2.82 -1.45 -3.96
CA VAL A 192 -2.53 -0.02 -3.69
C VAL A 192 -3.27 0.91 -4.65
N TRP A 193 -3.44 0.53 -5.92
CA TRP A 193 -4.18 1.33 -6.89
C TRP A 193 -5.69 1.37 -6.62
N CYS A 194 -6.26 0.29 -6.08
CA CYS A 194 -7.69 0.20 -5.75
C CYS A 194 -8.11 0.99 -4.50
N GLN A 195 -7.18 1.60 -3.75
CA GLN A 195 -7.45 2.27 -2.46
C GLN A 195 -7.24 3.79 -2.49
#